data_AF-A0A2D6P6M5-F1
#
_entry.id   AF-A0A2D6P6M5-F1
#
_cell.length_a   1.000
_cell.length_b   1.000
_cell.length_c   1.000
_cell.angle_alpha   90.00
_cell.angle_beta   90.00
_cell.angle_gamma   90.00
#
_symmetry.space_group_name_H-M   'P 1'
#
loop_
_entity.id
_entity.type
_entity.pdbx_description
1 polymer ?
#
loop_
_entity_poly.entity_id
_entity_poly.type
_entity_poly.pdbx_seq_one_letter_code
_entity_poly.pdbx_strand_id
1 'polypeptide(L)' 'MIDFQNKVLTAQLKHADAMIEKHKINVEVLTKNSSGVADHPDMMQTVEDELNKIGHWEEIKSVIRKHFDFEGKKSLLNE' A
#
# COMPACT_ATOMS: atom_id res chain seq x y z
N MET A 1 25.57 15.19 -8.22
CA MET A 1 25.08 14.09 -9.08
C MET A 1 23.67 13.78 -8.64
N ILE A 2 22.69 13.71 -9.54
CA ILE A 2 21.32 13.34 -9.15
C ILE A 2 21.36 11.90 -8.66
N ASP A 3 20.99 11.68 -7.40
CA ASP A 3 20.86 10.32 -6.88
C ASP A 3 19.56 9.70 -7.41
N PHE A 4 19.68 9.08 -8.58
CA PHE A 4 18.57 8.46 -9.30
C PHE A 4 17.98 7.28 -8.52
N GLN A 5 18.81 6.54 -7.78
CA GLN A 5 18.37 5.46 -6.91
C GLN A 5 17.44 6.00 -5.81
N ASN A 6 17.83 7.08 -5.13
CA ASN A 6 16.98 7.70 -4.12
C ASN A 6 15.66 8.21 -4.69
N LYS A 7 15.65 8.76 -5.92
CA LYS A 7 14.42 9.21 -6.58
C LYS A 7 13.47 8.04 -6.86
N VAL A 8 14.00 6.93 -7.40
CA VAL A 8 13.21 5.73 -7.71
C VAL A 8 12.64 5.11 -6.45
N LEU A 9 13.47 4.91 -5.41
CA LEU A 9 13.04 4.32 -4.14
C LEU A 9 11.99 5.19 -3.43
N THR A 10 12.16 6.51 -3.46
CA THR A 10 11.19 7.46 -2.90
C THR A 10 9.86 7.41 -3.65
N ALA A 11 9.88 7.32 -4.99
CA ALA A 11 8.68 7.20 -5.79
C ALA A 11 7.95 5.87 -5.50
N GLN A 12 8.68 4.77 -5.35
CA GLN A 12 8.10 3.47 -5.02
C GLN A 12 7.46 3.43 -3.64
N LEU A 13 8.06 4.07 -2.63
CA LEU A 13 7.44 4.18 -1.30
C LEU A 13 6.11 4.93 -1.35
N LYS A 14 6.07 6.08 -2.03
CA LYS A 14 4.84 6.86 -2.20
C LYS A 14 3.75 6.08 -2.93
N HIS A 15 4.15 5.32 -3.95
CA HIS A 15 3.22 4.46 -4.68
C HIS A 15 2.67 3.34 -3.80
N ALA A 16 3.53 2.66 -3.02
CA ALA A 16 3.11 1.64 -2.08
C ALA A 16 2.15 2.21 -1.01
N ASP A 17 2.42 3.41 -0.48
CA ASP A 17 1.52 4.10 0.45
C ASP A 17 0.14 4.35 -0.18
N ALA A 18 0.12 4.89 -1.41
CA ALA A 18 -1.13 5.14 -2.13
C ALA A 18 -1.93 3.85 -2.39
N MET A 19 -1.23 2.76 -2.70
CA MET A 19 -1.86 1.46 -2.94
C MET A 19 -2.43 0.83 -1.66
N ILE A 20 -1.72 0.95 -0.54
CA ILE A 20 -2.23 0.51 0.78
C ILE A 20 -3.53 1.27 1.10
N GLU A 21 -3.52 2.59 0.97
CA GLU A 21 -4.71 3.41 1.25
C GLU A 21 -5.87 3.10 0.30
N LYS A 22 -5.59 2.89 -0.99
CA LYS A 22 -6.59 2.44 -1.97
C LYS A 22 -7.27 1.15 -1.52
N HIS A 23 -6.51 0.13 -1.13
CA HIS A 23 -7.06 -1.16 -0.74
C HIS A 23 -7.82 -1.09 0.59
N LYS A 24 -7.40 -0.25 1.54
CA LYS A 24 -8.19 0.05 2.76
C LYS A 24 -9.54 0.68 2.41
N ILE A 25 -9.55 1.68 1.55
CA ILE A 25 -10.78 2.34 1.09
C ILE A 25 -11.71 1.34 0.40
N ASN A 26 -11.17 0.41 -0.41
CA ASN A 26 -11.95 -0.64 -1.03
C ASN A 26 -12.64 -1.53 0.02
N VAL A 27 -11.92 -1.96 1.07
CA VAL A 27 -12.52 -2.74 2.17
C VAL A 27 -13.63 -1.94 2.86
N GLU A 28 -13.43 -0.64 3.11
CA GLU A 28 -14.47 0.21 3.70
C GLU A 28 -15.70 0.34 2.80
N VAL A 29 -15.50 0.56 1.50
CA VAL A 29 -16.59 0.68 0.53
C VAL A 29 -17.38 -0.63 0.43
N LEU A 30 -16.68 -1.76 0.37
CA LEU A 30 -17.30 -3.09 0.32
C LEU A 30 -18.12 -3.40 1.57
N THR A 31 -17.60 -3.04 2.75
CA THR A 31 -18.26 -3.34 4.04
C THR A 31 -19.37 -2.34 4.40
N LYS A 32 -19.28 -1.08 3.95
CA LYS A 32 -20.31 -0.04 4.19
C LYS A 32 -21.44 -0.07 3.18
N ASN A 33 -21.17 -0.43 1.92
CA ASN A 33 -22.16 -0.44 0.85
C ASN A 33 -22.63 -1.87 0.53
N SER A 34 -23.28 -2.53 1.50
CA SER A 34 -23.89 -3.86 1.30
C SER A 34 -24.98 -3.89 0.22
N SER A 35 -25.42 -2.72 -0.26
CA SER A 35 -26.46 -2.55 -1.27
C SER A 35 -25.95 -1.62 -2.37
N GLY A 36 -25.33 -2.13 -3.44
CA GLY A 36 -25.23 -1.36 -4.68
C GLY A 36 -23.96 -1.46 -5.53
N VAL A 37 -22.86 -2.08 -5.06
CA VAL A 37 -21.66 -2.24 -5.89
C VAL A 37 -21.32 -3.72 -6.03
N ALA A 38 -22.03 -4.35 -6.96
CA ALA A 38 -21.99 -5.76 -7.33
C ALA A 38 -22.53 -6.73 -6.26
N ASP A 39 -23.52 -7.52 -6.68
CA ASP A 39 -23.79 -8.84 -6.13
C ASP A 39 -22.53 -9.71 -6.32
N HIS A 40 -21.44 -9.41 -5.63
CA HIS A 40 -20.34 -10.34 -5.50
C HIS A 40 -20.84 -11.45 -4.58
N PRO A 41 -20.96 -12.70 -5.07
CA PRO A 41 -21.51 -13.79 -4.28
C PRO A 41 -20.66 -14.11 -3.05
N ASP A 42 -19.42 -13.60 -3.01
CA ASP A 42 -18.49 -13.80 -1.90
C ASP A 42 -17.76 -12.49 -1.52
N MET A 43 -18.42 -11.70 -0.67
CA MET A 43 -17.84 -10.50 -0.06
C MET A 43 -16.59 -10.83 0.76
N MET A 44 -16.56 -11.99 1.44
CA MET A 44 -15.45 -12.37 2.30
C MET A 44 -14.19 -12.63 1.48
N GLN A 45 -14.29 -13.39 0.38
CA GLN A 45 -13.18 -13.61 -0.53
C GLN A 45 -12.64 -12.29 -1.10
N THR A 46 -13.54 -11.36 -1.44
CA THR A 46 -13.14 -10.06 -1.98
C THR A 46 -12.36 -9.24 -0.93
N VAL A 47 -12.81 -9.25 0.33
CA VAL A 47 -12.07 -8.59 1.43
C VAL A 47 -10.71 -9.25 1.64
N GLU A 48 -10.62 -10.57 1.61
CA GLU A 48 -9.36 -11.31 1.72
C GLU A 48 -8.37 -10.92 0.61
N ASP A 49 -8.85 -10.81 -0.63
CA ASP A 49 -8.02 -10.38 -1.76
C ASP A 49 -7.50 -8.94 -1.59
N GLU A 50 -8.31 -8.02 -1.05
CA GLU A 50 -7.87 -6.65 -0.76
C GLU A 50 -6.82 -6.63 0.38
N LEU A 51 -6.99 -7.44 1.43
CA LEU A 51 -6.02 -7.59 2.51
C LEU A 51 -4.68 -8.17 2.02
N ASN A 52 -4.73 -9.17 1.13
CA ASN A 52 -3.53 -9.76 0.52
C ASN A 52 -2.75 -8.71 -0.30
N LYS A 53 -3.45 -7.82 -1.01
CA LYS A 53 -2.81 -6.70 -1.73
C LYS A 53 -2.17 -5.71 -0.77
N ILE A 54 -2.79 -5.40 0.37
CA ILE A 54 -2.17 -4.57 1.43
C ILE A 54 -0.86 -5.21 1.89
N GLY A 55 -0.88 -6.50 2.24
CA GLY A 55 0.32 -7.22 2.67
C GLY A 55 1.45 -7.19 1.64
N HIS A 56 1.14 -7.33 0.35
CA HIS A 56 2.12 -7.20 -0.73
C HIS A 56 2.82 -5.83 -0.73
N TRP A 57 2.07 -4.73 -0.63
CA TRP A 57 2.63 -3.37 -0.63
C TRP A 57 3.35 -3.03 0.67
N GLU A 58 2.89 -3.54 1.81
CA GLU A 58 3.62 -3.43 3.07
C GLU A 58 4.99 -4.12 2.99
N GLU A 59 5.05 -5.29 2.35
CA GLU A 59 6.32 -6.00 2.20
C GLU A 59 7.28 -5.25 1.27
N ILE A 60 6.79 -4.63 0.19
CA ILE A 60 7.61 -3.75 -0.65
C ILE A 60 8.23 -2.61 0.18
N LYS A 61 7.42 -1.93 1.03
CA LYS A 61 7.95 -0.88 1.92
C LYS A 61 8.98 -1.43 2.90
N SER A 62 8.70 -2.58 3.49
CA SER A 62 9.59 -3.31 4.41
C SER A 62 10.94 -3.59 3.74
N VAL A 63 10.94 -4.18 2.55
CA VAL A 63 12.15 -4.48 1.77
C VAL A 63 12.93 -3.22 1.44
N ILE A 64 12.26 -2.16 0.95
CA ILE A 64 12.93 -0.89 0.64
C ILE A 64 13.62 -0.31 1.89
N ARG A 65 12.92 -0.28 3.03
CA ARG A 65 13.44 0.27 4.29
C ARG A 65 14.57 -0.56 4.90
N LYS A 66 14.49 -1.90 4.77
CA LYS A 66 15.47 -2.84 5.34
C LYS A 66 16.76 -2.91 4.52
N HIS A 67 16.67 -2.91 3.19
CA HIS A 67 17.81 -3.21 2.32
C HIS A 67 18.46 -1.99 1.67
N PHE A 68 17.80 -0.83 1.71
CA PHE A 68 18.33 0.37 1.07
C PHE A 68 18.42 1.53 2.07
N ASP A 69 19.55 2.23 2.05
CA ASP A 69 19.72 3.51 2.73
C ASP A 69 19.42 4.63 1.74
N PHE A 70 18.37 5.39 2.01
CA PHE A 70 17.96 6.55 1.22
C PHE A 70 17.58 7.69 2.17
N GLU A 71 17.77 8.94 1.74
CA GLU A 71 17.60 10.13 2.60
C GLU A 71 16.22 10.23 3.29
N GLY A 72 15.18 9.64 2.70
CA GLY A 72 13.83 9.59 3.27
C GLY A 72 13.68 8.72 4.53
N LYS A 73 14.67 7.89 4.86
CA LYS A 73 14.68 7.06 6.09
C LYS A 73 14.71 7.91 7.37
N LYS A 74 15.30 9.12 7.32
CA LYS A 74 15.35 10.04 8.48
C LYS A 74 14.05 10.81 8.72
N SER A 75 13.25 11.08 7.70
CA SER A 75 11.98 11.80 7.86
C SER A 75 10.90 10.94 8.51
N LEU A 76 10.93 9.62 8.25
CA LEU A 76 9.92 8.66 8.71
C LEU A 76 10.20 8.05 10.09
N LEU A 77 11.38 8.33 10.67
CA LEU A 77 11.75 7.93 12.03
C LEU A 77 11.51 9.04 13.06
N ASN A 78 11.11 10.23 12.59
CA ASN A 78 10.90 11.42 13.40
C ASN A 78 9.40 11.84 13.47
N GLU A 79 8.50 11.01 12.94
CA GLU A 79 7.03 11.10 13.05
C GLU A 79 6.51 9.81 13.67
#